data_AF-A0A350CHL5-F1
#
_entry.id   AF-A0A350CHL5-F1
#
_cell.length_a   1.000
_cell.length_b   1.000
_cell.length_c   1.000
_cell.angle_alpha   90.00
_cell.angle_beta   90.00
_cell.angle_gamma   90.00
#
_symmetry.space_group_name_H-M   'P 1'
#
loop_
_entity.id
_entity.type
_entity.pdbx_description
1 polymer ?
#
loop_
_entity_poly.entity_id
_entity_poly.type
_entity_poly.pdbx_seq_one_letter_code
_entity_poly.pdbx_strand_id
1 'polypeptide(L)'
;LPREYAATWQQAQFLSGTEALAELLRAEVSPTVARLSALPSVDERVGVAFLEVCGRLPEAEERERSVQFFAEYEGDVSAAVRDFLWALMTSAEFLTVP
;
A
#
# COMPACT_ATOMS: atom_id res chain seq x y z
N LEU A 1 -23.83 6.47 -16.08
CA LEU A 1 -22.62 5.64 -16.29
C LEU A 1 -21.48 6.31 -15.52
N PRO A 2 -20.63 5.56 -14.80
CA PRO A 2 -19.46 6.15 -14.13
C PRO A 2 -18.58 6.82 -15.18
N ARG A 3 -18.06 8.01 -14.89
CA ARG A 3 -17.12 8.70 -15.78
C ARG A 3 -15.74 8.10 -15.58
N GLU A 4 -15.18 7.52 -16.63
CA GLU A 4 -13.78 7.10 -16.67
C GLU A 4 -12.88 8.35 -16.58
N TYR A 5 -12.10 8.44 -15.51
CA TYR A 5 -11.06 9.45 -15.37
C TYR A 5 -9.72 8.74 -15.37
N ALA A 6 -9.03 8.76 -16.51
CA ALA A 6 -7.62 8.41 -16.55
C ALA A 6 -6.84 9.48 -15.76
N ALA A 7 -5.92 9.05 -14.88
CA ALA A 7 -5.04 9.96 -14.17
C ALA A 7 -4.27 10.83 -15.19
N THR A 8 -4.25 12.13 -14.98
CA THR A 8 -3.41 13.02 -15.79
C THR A 8 -1.94 12.64 -15.61
N TRP A 9 -1.11 12.93 -16.61
CA TRP A 9 0.34 12.71 -16.52
C TRP A 9 0.95 13.33 -15.25
N GLN A 10 0.43 14.48 -14.81
CA GLN A 10 0.86 15.15 -13.57
C GLN A 10 0.49 14.36 -12.30
N GLN A 11 -0.69 13.73 -12.27
CA GLN A 11 -1.12 12.88 -11.16
C GLN A 11 -0.32 11.57 -11.11
N ALA A 12 -0.05 10.96 -12.28
CA ALA A 12 0.82 9.80 -12.39
C ALA A 12 2.26 10.12 -11.94
N GLN A 13 2.81 11.26 -12.35
CA GLN A 13 4.13 11.75 -11.93
C GLN A 13 4.19 12.00 -10.41
N PHE A 14 3.14 12.59 -9.84
CA PHE A 14 3.04 12.81 -8.39
C PHE A 14 3.13 11.49 -7.62
N LEU A 15 2.36 10.48 -8.03
CA LEU A 15 2.36 9.15 -7.38
C LEU A 15 3.65 8.35 -7.60
N SER A 16 4.35 8.60 -8.71
CA SER A 16 5.52 7.81 -9.13
C SER A 16 6.87 8.35 -8.64
N GLY A 17 6.95 9.62 -8.20
CA GLY A 17 8.26 10.22 -7.95
C GLY A 17 8.32 11.42 -7.02
N THR A 18 7.25 11.77 -6.30
CA THR A 18 7.37 12.86 -5.31
C THR A 18 7.81 12.36 -3.95
N GLU A 19 8.91 12.95 -3.47
CA GLU A 19 9.44 12.83 -2.11
C GLU A 19 8.35 13.08 -1.05
N ALA A 20 7.35 13.91 -1.37
CA ALA A 20 6.19 14.18 -0.51
C ALA A 20 5.37 12.93 -0.15
N LEU A 21 5.14 12.01 -1.09
CA LEU A 21 4.41 10.77 -0.81
C LEU A 21 5.26 9.80 0.02
N ALA A 22 6.56 9.74 -0.27
CA ALA A 22 7.50 8.95 0.53
C ALA A 22 7.60 9.48 1.97
N GLU A 23 7.61 10.79 2.17
CA GLU A 23 7.60 11.44 3.49
C GLU A 23 6.31 11.16 4.27
N LEU A 24 5.14 11.20 3.62
CA LEU A 24 3.86 10.88 4.25
C LEU A 24 3.77 9.43 4.75
N LEU A 25 4.56 8.52 4.18
CA LEU A 25 4.59 7.11 4.57
C LEU A 25 5.78 6.78 5.48
N ARG A 26 6.56 7.77 5.95
CA ARG A 26 7.57 7.52 6.98
C ARG A 26 6.93 7.19 8.31
N ALA A 27 7.50 6.23 9.03
CA ALA A 27 6.96 5.78 10.33
C ALA A 27 6.92 6.89 11.39
N GLU A 28 7.87 7.85 11.37
CA GLU A 28 7.89 8.95 12.33
C GLU A 28 6.78 9.99 12.07
N VAL A 29 6.23 10.00 10.85
CA VAL A 29 5.23 10.97 10.39
C VAL A 29 3.84 10.33 10.27
N SER A 30 3.78 9.03 9.98
CA SER A 30 2.55 8.29 9.69
C SER A 30 2.10 7.44 10.88
N PRO A 31 1.00 7.82 11.57
CA PRO A 31 0.40 6.98 12.61
C PRO A 31 -0.04 5.62 12.07
N THR A 32 -0.41 5.56 10.79
CA THR A 32 -0.78 4.32 10.11
C THR A 32 0.40 3.35 10.04
N VAL A 33 1.56 3.80 9.54
CA VAL A 33 2.75 2.94 9.46
C VAL A 33 3.18 2.47 10.84
N ALA A 34 3.25 3.38 11.82
CA ALA A 34 3.60 3.02 13.19
C ALA A 34 2.64 1.96 13.79
N ARG A 35 1.33 2.11 13.56
CA ARG A 35 0.31 1.18 14.05
C ARG A 35 0.41 -0.18 13.37
N LEU A 36 0.60 -0.22 12.06
CA LEU A 36 0.73 -1.48 11.31
C LEU A 36 2.04 -2.19 11.66
N SER A 37 3.15 -1.47 11.84
CA SER A 37 4.42 -2.07 12.28
C SER A 37 4.29 -2.84 13.59
N ALA A 38 3.49 -2.31 14.52
CA ALA A 38 3.27 -2.86 15.85
C ALA A 38 2.32 -4.08 15.90
N LEU A 39 1.64 -4.42 14.80
CA LEU A 39 0.78 -5.60 14.76
C LEU A 39 1.60 -6.89 14.90
N PRO A 40 1.10 -7.94 15.56
CA PRO A 40 1.90 -9.12 15.87
C PRO A 40 2.22 -10.01 14.65
N SER A 41 1.31 -10.12 13.67
CA SER A 41 1.46 -11.05 12.54
C SER A 41 1.45 -10.34 11.19
N VAL A 42 2.08 -10.96 10.19
CA VAL A 42 2.05 -10.45 8.80
C VAL A 42 0.61 -10.47 8.27
N ASP A 43 -0.15 -11.53 8.57
CA ASP A 43 -1.55 -11.64 8.17
C ASP A 43 -2.43 -10.51 8.71
N GLU A 44 -2.26 -10.13 9.98
CA GLU A 44 -2.97 -8.99 10.56
C GLU A 44 -2.56 -7.67 9.90
N ARG A 45 -1.28 -7.49 9.61
CA ARG A 45 -0.79 -6.30 8.87
C ARG A 45 -1.43 -6.19 7.50
N VAL A 46 -1.43 -7.28 6.74
CA VAL A 46 -2.03 -7.34 5.40
C VAL A 46 -3.53 -7.03 5.48
N GLY A 47 -4.26 -7.69 6.38
CA GLY A 47 -5.71 -7.46 6.52
C GLY A 47 -6.06 -6.01 6.88
N VAL A 48 -5.33 -5.42 7.82
CA VAL A 48 -5.56 -4.03 8.23
C VAL A 48 -5.17 -3.04 7.13
N ALA A 49 -4.06 -3.26 6.42
CA ALA A 49 -3.64 -2.40 5.31
C ALA A 49 -4.67 -2.38 4.18
N PHE A 50 -5.21 -3.54 3.80
CA PHE A 50 -6.27 -3.64 2.80
C PHE A 50 -7.56 -2.93 3.22
N LEU A 51 -7.93 -2.99 4.51
CA LEU A 51 -9.08 -2.26 5.02
C LEU A 51 -8.86 -0.74 4.97
N GLU A 52 -7.66 -0.25 5.26
CA GLU A 52 -7.37 1.18 5.26
C GLU A 52 -7.20 1.78 3.87
N VAL A 53 -6.60 1.04 2.93
CA VAL A 53 -6.34 1.52 1.58
C VAL A 53 -7.51 1.21 0.64
N CYS A 54 -8.04 -0.01 0.69
CA CYS A 54 -9.04 -0.52 -0.26
C CYS A 54 -10.46 -0.64 0.34
N GLY A 55 -10.63 -0.47 1.66
CA GLY A 55 -11.95 -0.58 2.31
C GLY A 55 -12.53 -1.99 2.38
N ARG A 56 -11.74 -3.03 2.06
CA ARG A 56 -12.14 -4.44 2.04
C ARG A 56 -11.03 -5.33 2.60
N LEU A 57 -11.34 -6.58 2.92
CA LEU A 57 -10.31 -7.59 3.18
C LEU A 57 -9.66 -8.05 1.87
N PRO A 58 -8.41 -8.53 1.91
CA PRO A 58 -7.76 -9.11 0.73
C PRO A 58 -8.47 -10.41 0.32
N GLU A 59 -8.48 -10.67 -0.98
CA GLU A 59 -8.79 -11.98 -1.52
C GLU A 59 -7.66 -12.97 -1.26
N ALA A 60 -7.91 -14.27 -1.48
CA ALA A 60 -6.93 -15.31 -1.16
C ALA A 60 -5.59 -15.12 -1.90
N GLU A 61 -5.63 -14.79 -3.18
CA GLU A 61 -4.44 -14.59 -4.01
C GLU A 61 -3.69 -13.30 -3.63
N GLU A 62 -4.41 -12.22 -3.31
CA GLU A 62 -3.82 -10.97 -2.86
C GLU A 62 -3.13 -11.15 -1.50
N ARG A 63 -3.76 -11.88 -0.59
CA ARG A 63 -3.19 -12.25 0.69
C ARG A 63 -1.90 -13.05 0.51
N GLU A 64 -1.92 -14.07 -0.33
CA GLU A 64 -0.74 -14.90 -0.61
C GLU A 64 0.43 -14.06 -1.13
N ARG A 65 0.18 -13.24 -2.16
CA ARG A 65 1.19 -12.32 -2.73
C ARG A 65 1.70 -11.31 -1.69
N SER A 66 0.82 -10.78 -0.85
CA SER A 66 1.19 -9.83 0.20
C SER A 66 2.03 -10.47 1.29
N VAL A 67 1.68 -11.68 1.74
CA VAL A 67 2.49 -12.42 2.72
C VAL A 67 3.86 -12.74 2.15
N GLN A 68 3.94 -13.15 0.87
CA GLN A 68 5.19 -13.37 0.18
C GLN A 68 6.06 -12.10 0.11
N PHE A 69 5.46 -10.94 -0.20
CA PHE A 69 6.15 -9.64 -0.19
C PHE A 69 6.85 -9.37 1.15
N PHE A 70 6.18 -9.61 2.29
CA PHE A 70 6.78 -9.43 3.61
C PHE A 70 7.83 -10.50 3.94
N ALA A 71 7.72 -11.71 3.40
CA ALA A 71 8.69 -12.78 3.61
C ALA A 71 10.01 -12.54 2.87
N GLU A 72 9.96 -11.89 1.71
CA GLU A 72 11.12 -11.54 0.89
C GLU A 72 11.80 -10.23 1.34
N TYR A 73 11.21 -9.52 2.32
CA TYR A 73 11.73 -8.24 2.79
C TYR A 73 12.88 -8.42 3.78
N GLU A 74 14.07 -7.92 3.44
CA GLU A 74 15.28 -8.03 4.28
C GLU A 74 15.51 -6.81 5.21
N GLY A 75 14.62 -5.81 5.18
CA GLY A 75 14.72 -4.59 5.99
C GLY A 75 13.89 -4.60 7.27
N ASP A 76 13.79 -3.44 7.93
CA ASP A 76 12.93 -3.27 9.11
C ASP A 76 11.43 -3.37 8.73
N VAL A 77 10.63 -3.87 9.67
CA VAL A 77 9.18 -4.04 9.53
C VAL A 77 8.49 -2.73 9.13
N SER A 78 8.95 -1.60 9.65
CA SER A 78 8.33 -0.31 9.31
C SER A 78 8.58 0.12 7.88
N ALA A 79 9.75 -0.21 7.34
CA ALA A 79 10.06 0.02 5.93
C ALA A 79 9.24 -0.92 5.03
N ALA A 80 9.07 -2.18 5.43
CA ALA A 80 8.22 -3.13 4.73
C ALA A 80 6.75 -2.65 4.68
N VAL A 81 6.22 -2.17 5.81
CA VAL A 81 4.85 -1.63 5.90
C VAL A 81 4.68 -0.40 5.02
N ARG A 82 5.66 0.53 5.03
CA ARG A 82 5.65 1.70 4.15
C ARG A 82 5.57 1.29 2.68
N ASP A 83 6.48 0.41 2.26
CA ASP A 83 6.61 -0.01 0.86
C ASP A 83 5.37 -0.79 0.41
N PHE A 84 4.78 -1.57 1.31
CA PHE A 84 3.51 -2.27 1.07
C PHE A 84 2.34 -1.31 0.90
N LEU A 85 2.19 -0.31 1.78
CA LEU A 85 1.14 0.71 1.65
C LEU A 85 1.30 1.51 0.36
N TRP A 86 2.53 1.88 0.01
CA TRP A 86 2.82 2.51 -1.27
C TRP A 86 2.36 1.62 -2.42
N ALA A 87 2.78 0.35 -2.42
CA ALA A 87 2.41 -0.61 -3.46
C ALA A 87 0.89 -0.76 -3.59
N LEU A 88 0.12 -0.82 -2.49
CA LEU A 88 -1.34 -0.88 -2.54
C LEU A 88 -1.95 0.37 -3.17
N MET A 89 -1.53 1.57 -2.72
CA MET A 89 -2.04 2.84 -3.23
C MET A 89 -1.70 3.09 -4.71
N THR A 90 -0.57 2.57 -5.18
CA THR A 90 -0.11 2.71 -6.57
C THR A 90 -0.38 1.46 -7.41
N SER A 91 -1.01 0.43 -6.85
CA SER A 91 -1.33 -0.79 -7.58
C SER A 91 -2.37 -0.54 -8.67
N ALA A 92 -2.34 -1.39 -9.69
CA ALA A 92 -3.20 -1.27 -10.86
C ALA A 92 -4.70 -1.47 -10.58
N GLU A 93 -5.15 -1.70 -9.34
CA GLU A 93 -6.58 -1.66 -8.99
C GLU A 93 -7.24 -0.31 -9.33
N PHE A 94 -6.43 0.74 -9.55
CA PHE A 94 -6.88 2.04 -10.06
C PHE A 94 -6.65 2.27 -11.58
N LEU A 95 -5.99 1.35 -12.30
CA LEU A 95 -5.52 1.58 -13.67
C LEU A 95 -6.11 0.66 -14.75
N THR A 96 -6.97 -0.31 -14.46
CA THR A 96 -7.55 -1.10 -15.55
C THR A 96 -8.99 -1.52 -15.31
N VAL A 97 -9.88 -1.03 -16.19
CA VAL A 97 -10.81 -1.94 -16.87
C VAL A 97 -10.66 -1.66 -18.37
N PRO A 98 -10.50 -2.67 -19.24
CA PRO A 98 -10.55 -2.49 -20.70
C PRO A 98 -11.95 -2.11 -21.19
#